data_AF-A0A6G3MN36-F1
#
_entry.id   AF-A0A6G3MN36-F1
#
_cell.length_a   1.000
_cell.length_b   1.000
_cell.length_c   1.000
_cell.angle_alpha   90.00
_cell.angle_beta   90.00
_cell.angle_gamma   90.00
#
_symmetry.space_group_name_H-M   'P 1'
#
loop_
_entity.id
_entity.type
_entity.pdbx_description
1 polymer ?
#
loop_
_entity_poly.entity_id
_entity_poly.type
_entity_poly.pdbx_seq_one_letter_code
_entity_poly.pdbx_strand_id
1 'polypeptide(L)'
;KYSVIPVYLRWFTYISYARYCWEGAILSLYGDNRGSFQCKTAPCMFNDGEEVLAFFDITEDAMGIKKFRLWFCIIILMFFFVILRMLTYIVLRAAISNRKK
;
A
#
# COMPACT_ATOMS: atom_id res chain seq x y z
N LYS A 1 -7.76 0.19 12.53
CA LYS A 1 -8.37 -1.18 12.55
C LYS A 1 -9.75 -1.14 11.88
N TYR A 2 -10.03 -2.06 10.94
CA TYR A 2 -11.14 -2.01 9.93
C TYR A 2 -12.57 -2.23 10.46
N SER A 3 -13.02 -1.46 11.45
CA SER A 3 -14.38 -1.54 12.02
C SER A 3 -15.46 -0.84 11.18
N VAL A 4 -15.06 0.09 10.30
CA VAL A 4 -15.97 0.86 9.45
C VAL A 4 -16.35 0.16 8.14
N ILE A 5 -15.68 -0.94 7.80
CA ILE A 5 -15.93 -1.70 6.57
C ILE A 5 -16.74 -2.95 6.93
N PRO A 6 -17.88 -3.20 6.26
CA PRO A 6 -18.71 -4.37 6.54
C PRO A 6 -17.94 -5.68 6.26
N VAL A 7 -18.22 -6.70 7.06
CA VAL A 7 -17.44 -7.96 7.13
C VAL A 7 -17.26 -8.61 5.75
N TYR A 8 -18.28 -8.56 4.90
CA TYR A 8 -18.26 -9.13 3.55
C TYR A 8 -17.32 -8.41 2.58
N LEU A 9 -16.93 -7.15 2.82
CA LEU A 9 -15.94 -6.42 2.01
C LEU A 9 -14.53 -6.44 2.61
N ARG A 10 -14.39 -6.88 3.87
CA ARG A 10 -13.12 -6.80 4.58
C ARG A 10 -12.01 -7.61 3.89
N TRP A 11 -12.33 -8.80 3.39
CA TRP A 11 -11.38 -9.67 2.68
C TRP A 11 -10.82 -9.02 1.40
N PHE A 12 -11.65 -8.31 0.64
CA PHE A 12 -11.22 -7.61 -0.57
C PHE A 12 -10.20 -6.51 -0.25
N THR A 13 -10.37 -5.82 0.88
CA THR A 13 -9.40 -4.82 1.32
C THR A 13 -8.05 -5.40 1.73
N TYR A 14 -7.97 -6.66 2.16
CA TYR A 14 -6.70 -7.33 2.49
C TYR A 14 -5.94 -7.82 1.25
N ILE A 15 -6.65 -8.14 0.16
CA ILE A 15 -6.06 -8.68 -1.08
C ILE A 15 -5.73 -7.56 -2.08
N SER A 16 -6.35 -6.38 -1.94
CA SER A 16 -6.20 -5.30 -2.91
C SER A 16 -4.75 -4.83 -3.07
N TYR A 17 -4.24 -4.89 -4.31
CA TYR A 17 -2.97 -4.29 -4.73
C TYR A 17 -2.86 -2.82 -4.31
N ALA A 18 -3.96 -2.07 -4.42
CA ALA A 18 -4.01 -0.65 -4.10
C ALA A 18 -3.68 -0.36 -2.62
N ARG A 19 -4.02 -1.27 -1.71
CA ARG A 19 -3.67 -1.15 -0.29
C ARG A 19 -2.16 -1.16 -0.12
N TYR A 20 -1.47 -2.18 -0.63
CA TYR A 20 -0.02 -2.30 -0.47
C TYR A 20 0.73 -1.17 -1.18
N CYS A 21 0.21 -0.67 -2.31
CA CYS A 21 0.72 0.55 -2.96
C CYS A 21 0.61 1.77 -2.07
N TRP A 22 -0.57 2.03 -1.52
CA TRP A 22 -0.83 3.19 -0.67
C TRP A 22 0.04 3.18 0.58
N GLU A 23 0.08 2.03 1.26
CA GLU A 23 0.89 1.81 2.45
C GLU A 23 2.39 2.03 2.18
N GLY A 24 2.90 1.48 1.07
CA GLY A 24 4.29 1.70 0.64
C GLY A 24 4.57 3.15 0.26
N ALA A 25 3.64 3.81 -0.45
CA ALA A 25 3.79 5.20 -0.89
C ALA A 25 3.84 6.16 0.30
N ILE A 26 2.88 6.09 1.22
CA ILE A 26 2.88 6.93 2.42
C ILE A 26 4.12 6.68 3.28
N LEU A 27 4.50 5.41 3.46
CA LEU A 27 5.70 5.06 4.23
C LEU A 27 6.99 5.60 3.58
N SER A 28 7.05 5.66 2.25
CA SER A 28 8.21 6.23 1.52
C SER A 28 8.27 7.75 1.53
N LEU A 29 7.12 8.41 1.64
CA LEU A 29 7.00 9.87 1.65
C LEU A 29 7.26 10.43 3.05
N TYR A 30 6.60 9.86 4.05
CA TYR A 30 6.56 10.38 5.43
C TYR A 30 7.37 9.54 6.43
N GLY A 31 8.03 8.47 5.97
CA GLY A 31 8.91 7.66 6.80
C GLY A 31 10.22 8.37 7.19
N ASP A 32 10.95 7.74 8.11
CA ASP A 32 12.34 8.10 8.45
C ASP A 32 12.55 9.53 9.00
N ASN A 33 11.66 9.99 9.90
CA ASN A 33 11.72 11.26 10.64
C ASN A 33 12.28 12.43 9.81
N ARG A 34 11.61 12.72 8.68
CA ARG A 34 11.99 13.79 7.75
C ARG A 34 11.60 15.18 8.26
N GLY A 35 12.02 15.52 9.48
CA GLY A 35 11.82 16.85 10.08
C GLY A 35 10.36 17.32 10.16
N SER A 36 10.18 18.53 10.69
CA SER A 36 8.87 19.16 10.84
C SER A 36 8.45 19.95 9.59
N PHE A 37 7.14 20.04 9.37
CA PHE A 37 6.59 20.82 8.27
C PHE A 37 6.64 22.33 8.56
N GLN A 38 7.00 23.14 7.56
CA GLN A 38 6.92 24.60 7.68
C GLN A 38 5.46 25.06 7.54
N CYS A 39 4.78 25.24 8.67
CA CYS A 39 3.39 25.71 8.68
C CYS A 39 3.31 27.23 8.43
N LYS A 40 2.50 27.65 7.44
CA LYS A 40 2.36 29.06 7.04
C LYS A 40 1.37 29.86 7.92
N THR A 41 0.46 29.17 8.62
CA THR A 41 -0.60 29.76 9.45
C THR A 41 -0.84 28.88 10.68
N ALA A 42 -1.04 29.47 11.86
CA ALA A 42 -1.40 28.76 13.09
C ALA A 42 -2.94 28.66 13.25
N PRO A 43 -3.50 27.54 13.75
CA PRO A 43 -2.86 26.31 14.24
C PRO A 43 -2.52 25.31 13.12
N CYS A 44 -1.42 24.55 13.28
CA CYS A 44 -1.03 23.55 12.30
C CYS A 44 -1.76 22.22 12.52
N MET A 45 -2.26 21.61 11.45
CA MET A 45 -2.99 20.33 11.52
C MET A 45 -2.07 19.12 11.66
N PHE A 46 -0.85 19.19 11.12
CA PHE A 46 0.18 18.16 11.20
C PHE A 46 1.55 18.85 11.35
N ASN A 47 2.23 18.60 12.46
CA ASN A 47 3.55 19.15 12.73
C ASN A 47 4.65 18.30 12.10
N ASP A 48 4.47 16.97 12.11
CA ASP A 48 5.47 16.00 11.69
C ASP A 48 4.88 14.89 10.82
N GLY A 49 5.73 14.27 9.99
CA GLY A 49 5.33 13.12 9.16
C GLY A 49 4.83 11.91 9.98
N GLU A 50 5.23 11.80 11.25
CA GLU A 50 4.75 10.75 12.15
C GLU A 50 3.28 10.92 12.54
N GLU A 51 2.78 12.15 12.69
CA GLU A 51 1.36 12.41 12.95
C GLU A 51 0.49 12.05 11.74
N VAL A 52 1.01 12.29 10.54
CA VAL A 52 0.36 11.88 9.28
C VAL A 52 0.29 10.35 9.21
N LEU A 53 1.40 9.66 9.53
CA LEU A 53 1.43 8.20 9.58
C LEU A 53 0.45 7.63 10.61
N ALA A 54 0.34 8.28 11.78
CA ALA A 54 -0.59 7.89 12.85
C ALA A 54 -2.05 8.11 12.45
N PHE A 55 -2.35 9.20 11.75
CA PHE A 55 -3.68 9.46 11.21
C PHE A 55 -4.12 8.38 10.22
N PHE A 56 -3.20 7.91 9.38
CA PHE A 56 -3.47 6.82 8.43
C PHE A 56 -3.39 5.42 9.06
N ASP A 57 -3.15 5.31 10.37
CA ASP A 57 -3.08 4.05 11.13
C ASP A 57 -2.04 3.06 10.58
N ILE A 58 -0.95 3.59 10.01
CA ILE A 58 0.19 2.82 9.46
C ILE A 58 1.24 2.57 10.57
N THR A 59 0.94 2.97 11.81
CA THR A 59 1.88 3.09 12.94
C THR A 59 1.97 1.88 13.86
N GLU A 60 1.17 0.83 13.67
CA GLU A 60 1.25 -0.38 14.52
C GLU A 60 2.47 -1.26 14.15
N ASP A 61 3.68 -0.79 14.47
CA ASP A 61 4.83 -1.63 14.81
C ASP A 61 5.68 -0.82 15.83
N ALA A 62 5.52 -1.14 17.12
CA ALA A 62 6.21 -0.53 18.27
C ALA A 62 7.73 -0.82 18.33
N MET A 63 8.36 -1.07 17.19
CA MET A 63 9.77 -1.42 17.07
C MET A 63 10.27 -0.73 15.80
N GLY A 64 11.30 0.11 15.89
CA GLY A 64 11.79 1.01 14.84
C GLY A 64 12.29 0.37 13.54
N ILE A 65 11.48 -0.47 12.90
CA ILE A 65 11.80 -1.28 11.72
C ILE A 65 10.81 -0.95 10.59
N LYS A 66 10.56 0.35 10.33
CA LYS A 66 9.77 0.83 9.17
C LYS A 66 10.30 0.25 7.84
N LYS A 67 11.62 0.00 7.76
CA LYS A 67 12.27 -0.60 6.59
C LYS A 67 11.73 -1.99 6.25
N PHE A 68 11.47 -2.84 7.24
CA PHE A 68 11.01 -4.22 6.98
C PHE A 68 9.62 -4.25 6.33
N ARG A 69 8.72 -3.39 6.79
CA ARG A 69 7.37 -3.26 6.22
C ARG A 69 7.38 -2.73 4.79
N LEU A 70 8.25 -1.77 4.49
CA LEU A 70 8.43 -1.26 3.12
C LEU A 70 8.89 -2.39 2.18
N TRP A 71 9.90 -3.17 2.58
CA TRP A 71 10.36 -4.33 1.81
C TRP A 71 9.26 -5.37 1.60
N PHE A 72 8.47 -5.65 2.63
CA PHE A 72 7.33 -6.56 2.54
C PHE A 72 6.28 -6.08 1.51
N CYS A 73 5.92 -4.79 1.54
CA CYS A 73 5.02 -4.19 0.55
C CYS A 73 5.60 -4.33 -0.87
N ILE A 74 6.88 -4.05 -1.07
CA ILE A 74 7.54 -4.17 -2.37
C ILE A 74 7.50 -5.62 -2.90
N ILE A 75 7.79 -6.60 -2.04
CA ILE A 75 7.77 -8.03 -2.41
C ILE A 75 6.37 -8.46 -2.87
N ILE A 76 5.32 -8.07 -2.13
CA ILE A 76 3.93 -8.38 -2.50
C ILE A 76 3.55 -7.74 -3.82
N LEU A 77 3.91 -6.47 -4.03
CA LEU A 77 3.63 -5.74 -5.27
C LEU A 77 4.32 -6.40 -6.47
N MET A 78 5.57 -6.84 -6.30
CA MET A 78 6.31 -7.59 -7.32
C MET A 78 5.64 -8.93 -7.65
N PHE A 79 5.20 -9.67 -6.64
CA PHE A 79 4.48 -10.92 -6.83
C PHE A 79 3.17 -10.73 -7.62
N PHE A 80 2.38 -9.71 -7.27
CA PHE A 80 1.17 -9.35 -8.00
C PHE A 80 1.45 -9.00 -9.46
N PHE A 81 2.52 -8.25 -9.73
CA PHE A 81 2.92 -7.89 -11.08
C PHE A 81 3.24 -9.13 -11.94
N VAL A 82 3.95 -10.11 -11.37
CA VAL A 82 4.25 -11.37 -12.06
C VAL A 82 2.97 -12.16 -12.33
N ILE A 83 2.07 -12.29 -11.35
CA ILE A 83 0.78 -12.99 -11.54
C ILE A 83 -0.04 -12.34 -12.65
N LEU A 84 -0.21 -11.02 -12.63
CA LEU A 84 -1.00 -10.31 -13.63
C LEU A 84 -0.42 -10.48 -15.04
N ARG A 85 0.91 -10.49 -15.18
CA ARG A 85 1.57 -10.81 -16.45
C ARG A 85 1.31 -12.24 -16.90
N MET A 86 1.42 -13.21 -15.99
CA MET A 86 1.14 -14.61 -16.30
C MET A 86 -0.32 -14.81 -16.73
N LEU A 87 -1.27 -14.21 -16.02
CA LEU A 87 -2.69 -14.24 -16.37
C LEU A 87 -2.94 -13.62 -17.75
N THR A 88 -2.37 -12.45 -18.02
CA THR A 88 -2.50 -11.79 -19.33
C THR A 88 -1.91 -12.64 -20.45
N TYR A 89 -0.77 -13.28 -20.22
CA TYR A 89 -0.16 -14.20 -21.18
C TYR A 89 -1.05 -15.43 -21.45
N ILE A 90 -1.61 -16.04 -20.41
CA ILE A 90 -2.53 -17.19 -20.53
C ILE A 90 -3.78 -16.78 -21.32
N VAL A 91 -4.39 -15.64 -20.97
CA VAL A 91 -5.58 -15.11 -21.66
C VAL A 91 -5.27 -14.84 -23.13
N LEU A 92 -4.14 -14.20 -23.44
CA LEU A 92 -3.72 -13.93 -24.81
C LEU A 92 -3.48 -15.23 -25.59
N ARG A 93 -2.79 -16.21 -24.98
CA ARG A 93 -2.52 -17.51 -25.61
C ARG A 93 -3.81 -18.28 -25.87
N ALA A 94 -4.76 -18.28 -24.92
CA ALA A 94 -6.07 -18.89 -25.07
C ALA A 94 -6.88 -18.22 -26.19
N ALA A 95 -6.88 -16.88 -26.25
CA ALA A 95 -7.54 -16.13 -27.31
C ALA A 95 -6.96 -16.45 -28.70
N ILE A 96 -5.63 -16.53 -28.84
CA ILE A 96 -4.97 -16.89 -30.10
C ILE A 96 -5.30 -18.34 -30.49
N SER A 97 -5.31 -19.27 -29.54
CA SER A 97 -5.67 -20.67 -29.79
C SER A 97 -7.13 -20.81 -30.24
N ASN A 98 -8.05 -20.05 -29.64
CA ASN A 98 -9.46 -20.05 -30.02
C ASN A 98 -9.71 -19.43 -31.41
N ARG A 99 -8.87 -18.48 -31.85
CA ARG A 99 -8.97 -17.88 -33.19
C ARG A 99 -8.49 -18.80 -34.32
N LYS A 100 -7.66 -19.82 -34.02
CA LYS A 100 -7.17 -20.80 -35.00
C LYS A 100 -8.13 -21.98 -35.23
N LYS A 101 -9.21 -22.07 -34.47
CA LYS A 101 -10.22 -23.13 -34.55
C LYS A 101 -11.48 -22.57 -35.22
#